data_AF-A0A3M8CI10-F1
#
_entry.id   AF-A0A3M8CI10-F1
#
_cell.length_a   1.000
_cell.length_b   1.000
_cell.length_c   1.000
_cell.angle_alpha   90.00
_cell.angle_beta   90.00
_cell.angle_gamma   90.00
#
_symmetry.space_group_name_H-M   'P 1'
#
loop_
_entity.id
_entity.type
_entity.pdbx_description
1 polymer ?
#
loop_
_entity_poly.entity_id
_entity_poly.type
_entity_poly.pdbx_seq_one_letter_code
_entity_poly.pdbx_strand_id
1 'polypeptide(L)'
;MKKRLISGIAAAAILVPTAAFAAPPLIEMLTRTPMTAEQLQVDEVGKATLEKLYSAFPETKSFEIIDASNVQGVQTSLILQEKGGIGKKITLHTNGITGAIEHVIQENWEPDEKPLTTLTSQEIKSKVDYLIDKMYGSINIEEYEYAMEQMENPDQKTFMFNFTKKGSKTPFYQGFVQGNTISVSLIGGKTTPSNMKVEGFFSTNGKPDYFADAFLNDEKLFSLLKMSPTELKQELAKGKSVVEVAASKNISKQQVIDVIAQTQVELQVQDENNGDVLKSNQSDEQLLKAIEPKVLQVIEYKSETPQKK
;
A
#
# COMPACT_ATOMS: atom_id res chain seq x y z
N MET A 1 -44.96 -27.67 27.85
CA MET A 1 -43.82 -27.90 26.93
C MET A 1 -43.80 -26.83 25.86
N LYS A 2 -42.74 -26.01 25.82
CA LYS A 2 -42.07 -25.47 24.61
C LYS A 2 -41.02 -24.45 25.09
N LYS A 3 -39.80 -24.95 25.34
CA LYS A 3 -38.58 -24.12 25.38
C LYS A 3 -38.24 -23.80 23.93
N ARG A 4 -38.00 -22.54 23.58
CA ARG A 4 -37.22 -22.19 22.38
C ARG A 4 -36.13 -21.21 22.79
N LEU A 5 -34.91 -21.62 22.42
CA LEU A 5 -33.64 -21.05 22.82
C LEU A 5 -33.52 -19.61 22.35
N ILE A 6 -33.09 -18.74 23.26
CA ILE A 6 -32.39 -17.51 22.92
C ILE A 6 -31.01 -17.96 22.44
N SER A 7 -30.79 -17.98 21.13
CA SER A 7 -29.45 -18.15 20.57
C SER A 7 -28.67 -16.88 20.88
N GLY A 8 -27.87 -16.94 21.95
CA GLY A 8 -26.86 -15.93 22.22
C GLY A 8 -25.91 -15.85 21.04
N ILE A 9 -25.83 -14.67 20.43
CA ILE A 9 -24.74 -14.31 19.53
C ILE A 9 -23.49 -14.32 20.41
N ALA A 10 -22.73 -15.41 20.36
CA ALA A 10 -21.37 -15.39 20.85
C ALA A 10 -20.63 -14.38 19.98
N ALA A 11 -20.33 -13.22 20.56
CA ALA A 11 -19.34 -12.31 20.03
C ALA A 11 -17.99 -13.04 20.08
N ALA A 12 -17.75 -13.88 19.08
CA ALA A 12 -16.40 -14.28 18.75
C ALA A 12 -15.73 -12.99 18.29
N ALA A 13 -14.88 -12.42 19.15
CA ALA A 13 -13.90 -11.44 18.75
C ALA A 13 -13.01 -12.14 17.71
N ILE A 14 -13.42 -12.04 16.44
CA ILE A 14 -12.57 -12.35 15.32
C ILE A 14 -11.51 -11.27 15.39
N LEU A 15 -10.36 -11.62 15.98
CA LEU A 15 -9.11 -10.91 15.77
C LEU A 15 -8.90 -10.89 14.26
N VAL A 16 -9.35 -9.81 13.63
CA VAL A 16 -9.05 -9.53 12.23
C VAL A 16 -7.53 -9.36 12.20
N PRO A 17 -6.77 -10.22 11.51
CA PRO A 17 -5.39 -9.90 11.24
C PRO A 17 -5.43 -8.59 10.45
N THR A 18 -4.89 -7.53 11.04
CA THR A 18 -4.52 -6.32 10.32
C THR A 18 -3.70 -6.80 9.13
N ALA A 19 -4.32 -6.79 7.95
CA ALA A 19 -3.60 -7.06 6.74
C ALA A 19 -2.64 -5.90 6.58
N ALA A 20 -1.37 -6.20 6.85
CA ALA A 20 -0.28 -5.33 6.51
C ALA A 20 -0.38 -5.06 5.01
N PHE A 21 -0.58 -3.81 4.64
CA PHE A 21 -0.01 -3.35 3.38
C PHE A 21 1.49 -3.48 3.60
N ALA A 22 2.07 -4.60 3.15
CA ALA A 22 3.50 -4.82 3.27
C ALA A 22 4.17 -3.67 2.52
N ALA A 23 4.81 -2.76 3.25
CA ALA A 23 5.80 -1.88 2.65
C ALA A 23 6.76 -2.78 1.85
N PRO A 24 7.10 -2.42 0.61
CA PRO A 24 8.00 -3.25 -0.19
C PRO A 24 9.29 -3.49 0.61
N PRO A 25 9.80 -4.73 0.67
CA PRO A 25 11.06 -5.05 1.32
C PRO A 25 12.16 -4.08 0.92
N LEU A 26 13.09 -3.80 1.83
CA LEU A 26 14.16 -2.81 1.63
C LEU A 26 14.93 -3.03 0.32
N ILE A 27 15.24 -4.28 -0.03
CA ILE A 27 15.91 -4.60 -1.30
C ILE A 27 15.08 -4.13 -2.50
N GLU A 28 13.77 -4.27 -2.45
CA GLU A 28 12.89 -3.81 -3.53
C GLU A 28 12.94 -2.29 -3.67
N MET A 29 12.97 -1.54 -2.57
CA MET A 29 13.07 -0.08 -2.60
C MET A 29 14.41 0.42 -3.13
N LEU A 30 15.48 -0.31 -2.86
CA LEU A 30 16.85 0.04 -3.25
C LEU A 30 17.20 -0.34 -4.68
N THR A 31 16.69 -1.48 -5.14
CA THR A 31 16.96 -2.01 -6.47
C THR A 31 15.90 -1.60 -7.49
N ARG A 32 14.94 -0.76 -7.08
CA ARG A 32 13.93 -0.21 -7.98
C ARG A 32 14.56 0.69 -9.02
N THR A 33 14.51 0.26 -10.27
CA THR A 33 14.98 1.04 -11.41
C THR A 33 13.80 1.70 -12.13
N PRO A 34 13.85 3.03 -12.36
CA PRO A 34 12.88 3.70 -13.21
C PRO A 34 12.90 3.14 -14.64
N MET A 35 11.74 3.05 -15.26
CA MET A 35 11.55 2.64 -16.64
C MET A 35 10.94 3.79 -17.44
N THR A 36 11.46 3.98 -18.64
CA THR A 36 10.81 4.82 -19.67
C THR A 36 9.64 4.06 -20.30
N ALA A 37 8.74 4.79 -20.96
CA ALA A 37 7.64 4.18 -21.71
C ALA A 37 8.15 3.23 -22.81
N GLU A 38 9.27 3.57 -23.45
CA GLU A 38 9.93 2.74 -24.46
C GLU A 38 10.49 1.46 -23.83
N GLN A 39 11.15 1.56 -22.67
CA GLN A 39 11.66 0.41 -21.93
C GLN A 39 10.53 -0.53 -21.49
N LEU A 40 9.39 0.02 -21.06
CA LEU A 40 8.22 -0.76 -20.68
C LEU A 40 7.64 -1.57 -21.84
N GLN A 41 7.70 -1.05 -23.07
CA GLN A 41 7.19 -1.76 -24.26
C GLN A 41 8.10 -2.87 -24.78
N VAL A 42 9.39 -2.81 -24.47
CA VAL A 42 10.37 -3.85 -24.88
C VAL A 42 10.60 -4.90 -23.79
N ASP A 43 10.33 -4.58 -22.53
CA ASP A 43 10.35 -5.53 -21.42
C ASP A 43 9.15 -6.50 -21.51
N GLU A 44 9.40 -7.79 -21.41
CA GLU A 44 8.36 -8.82 -21.60
C GLU A 44 7.24 -8.69 -20.55
N VAL A 45 7.62 -8.50 -19.28
CA VAL A 45 6.68 -8.36 -18.16
C VAL A 45 5.98 -7.01 -18.21
N GLY A 46 6.73 -5.92 -18.41
CA GLY A 46 6.19 -4.57 -18.54
C GLY A 46 5.18 -4.44 -19.69
N LYS A 47 5.49 -5.02 -20.85
CA LYS A 47 4.60 -5.05 -22.00
C LYS A 47 3.33 -5.85 -21.71
N ALA A 48 3.46 -7.04 -21.14
CA ALA A 48 2.31 -7.87 -20.78
C ALA A 48 1.42 -7.16 -19.74
N THR A 49 2.03 -6.49 -18.76
CA THR A 49 1.34 -5.67 -17.75
C THR A 49 0.54 -4.54 -18.40
N LEU A 50 1.14 -3.81 -19.34
CA LEU A 50 0.48 -2.73 -20.07
C LEU A 50 -0.66 -3.25 -20.96
N GLU A 51 -0.44 -4.34 -21.69
CA GLU A 51 -1.46 -4.97 -22.54
C GLU A 51 -2.65 -5.48 -21.72
N LYS A 52 -2.38 -6.06 -20.55
CA LYS A 52 -3.42 -6.51 -19.62
C LYS A 52 -4.25 -5.34 -19.10
N LEU A 53 -3.59 -4.25 -18.71
CA LEU A 53 -4.26 -3.03 -18.28
C LEU A 53 -5.13 -2.44 -19.41
N TYR A 54 -4.60 -2.37 -20.63
CA TYR A 54 -5.33 -1.89 -21.81
C TYR A 54 -6.49 -2.79 -22.24
N SER A 55 -6.38 -4.08 -21.98
CA SER A 55 -7.49 -5.01 -22.22
C SER A 55 -8.58 -4.87 -21.15
N ALA A 56 -8.19 -4.65 -19.89
CA ALA A 56 -9.11 -4.47 -18.76
C ALA A 56 -9.86 -3.13 -18.85
N PHE A 57 -9.14 -2.06 -19.18
CA PHE A 57 -9.63 -0.67 -19.24
C PHE A 57 -9.14 -0.01 -20.54
N PRO A 58 -9.83 -0.20 -21.68
CA PRO A 58 -9.39 0.32 -22.98
C PRO A 58 -9.16 1.83 -23.04
N GLU A 59 -9.86 2.61 -22.21
CA GLU A 59 -9.70 4.05 -22.08
C GLU A 59 -8.29 4.47 -21.64
N THR A 60 -7.59 3.60 -20.89
CA THR A 60 -6.23 3.86 -20.38
C THR A 60 -5.18 3.93 -21.49
N LYS A 61 -5.49 3.50 -22.71
CA LYS A 61 -4.62 3.73 -23.89
C LYS A 61 -4.42 5.22 -24.20
N SER A 62 -5.34 6.08 -23.75
CA SER A 62 -5.23 7.53 -23.90
C SER A 62 -4.51 8.22 -22.75
N PHE A 63 -4.23 7.49 -21.66
CA PHE A 63 -3.60 8.02 -20.45
C PHE A 63 -2.09 8.15 -20.65
N GLU A 64 -1.47 9.00 -19.85
CA GLU A 64 -0.03 9.18 -19.79
C GLU A 64 0.57 8.28 -18.71
N ILE A 65 1.71 7.66 -19.03
CA ILE A 65 2.51 6.94 -18.03
C ILE A 65 3.28 8.01 -17.26
N ILE A 66 2.90 8.22 -15.99
CA ILE A 66 3.52 9.22 -15.13
C ILE A 66 4.63 8.64 -14.25
N ASP A 67 4.58 7.33 -14.01
CA ASP A 67 5.65 6.57 -13.37
C ASP A 67 5.65 5.13 -13.88
N ALA A 68 6.84 4.59 -14.06
CA ALA A 68 7.05 3.17 -14.31
C ALA A 68 8.38 2.78 -13.69
N SER A 69 8.41 1.66 -13.01
CA SER A 69 9.63 1.16 -12.39
C SER A 69 9.58 -0.35 -12.24
N ASN A 70 10.75 -0.98 -12.13
CA ASN A 70 10.83 -2.38 -11.80
C ASN A 70 11.86 -2.65 -10.72
N VAL A 71 11.72 -3.80 -10.11
CA VAL A 71 12.65 -4.46 -9.22
C VAL A 71 12.90 -5.81 -9.88
N GLN A 72 14.12 -6.03 -10.37
CA GLN A 72 14.42 -7.17 -11.23
C GLN A 72 14.03 -8.50 -10.55
N GLY A 73 13.15 -9.26 -11.21
CA GLY A 73 12.69 -10.56 -10.70
C GLY A 73 11.79 -10.48 -9.47
N VAL A 74 11.31 -9.30 -9.10
CA VAL A 74 10.47 -9.12 -7.90
C VAL A 74 9.16 -8.43 -8.26
N GLN A 75 9.20 -7.19 -8.75
CA GLN A 75 7.98 -6.42 -9.02
C GLN A 75 8.18 -5.44 -10.17
N THR A 76 7.14 -5.22 -10.98
CA THR A 76 7.02 -4.10 -11.91
C THR A 76 5.86 -3.23 -11.44
N SER A 77 6.07 -1.92 -11.38
CA SER A 77 5.06 -0.94 -11.02
C SER A 77 4.84 0.03 -12.15
N LEU A 78 3.57 0.40 -12.35
CA LEU A 78 3.13 1.21 -13.46
C LEU A 78 2.03 2.15 -12.97
N ILE A 79 2.14 3.43 -13.28
CA ILE A 79 1.16 4.46 -12.94
C ILE A 79 0.74 5.18 -14.22
N LEU A 80 -0.56 5.08 -14.56
CA LEU A 80 -1.17 5.82 -15.66
C LEU A 80 -2.14 6.87 -15.12
N GLN A 81 -2.14 8.05 -15.74
CA GLN A 81 -3.04 9.15 -15.41
C GLN A 81 -3.70 9.74 -16.67
N GLU A 82 -4.98 10.04 -16.56
CA GLU A 82 -5.74 10.75 -17.58
C GLU A 82 -5.12 12.12 -17.91
N LYS A 83 -5.09 12.47 -19.21
CA LYS A 83 -4.52 13.74 -19.67
C LYS A 83 -5.29 14.94 -19.14
N GLY A 84 -4.57 15.98 -18.74
CA GLY A 84 -5.17 17.23 -18.23
C GLY A 84 -5.19 17.38 -16.71
N GLY A 85 -4.50 16.51 -15.96
CA GLY A 85 -4.28 16.67 -14.51
C GLY A 85 -5.11 15.71 -13.67
N ILE A 86 -5.75 16.21 -12.61
CA ILE A 86 -6.47 15.52 -11.50
C ILE A 86 -7.52 14.44 -11.88
N GLY A 87 -7.62 14.03 -13.15
CA GLY A 87 -8.46 12.95 -13.64
C GLY A 87 -8.06 11.56 -13.15
N LYS A 88 -8.62 10.55 -13.80
CA LYS A 88 -8.49 9.15 -13.40
C LYS A 88 -7.03 8.71 -13.33
N LYS A 89 -6.68 7.96 -12.29
CA LYS A 89 -5.35 7.39 -12.14
C LYS A 89 -5.45 5.92 -11.75
N ILE A 90 -4.58 5.11 -12.37
CA ILE A 90 -4.45 3.69 -12.05
C ILE A 90 -3.00 3.38 -11.75
N THR A 91 -2.78 2.75 -10.60
CA THR A 91 -1.50 2.21 -10.18
C THR A 91 -1.60 0.69 -10.22
N LEU A 92 -0.61 0.04 -10.81
CA LEU A 92 -0.57 -1.40 -10.98
C LEU A 92 0.79 -1.94 -10.53
N HIS A 93 0.78 -2.95 -9.66
CA HIS A 93 1.95 -3.70 -9.25
C HIS A 93 1.79 -5.14 -9.71
N THR A 94 2.80 -5.64 -10.42
CA THR A 94 2.84 -7.01 -10.93
C THR A 94 4.12 -7.68 -10.52
N ASN A 95 4.06 -8.98 -10.28
CA ASN A 95 5.22 -9.80 -10.02
C ASN A 95 6.23 -9.72 -11.19
N GLY A 96 7.50 -9.42 -10.88
CA GLY A 96 8.55 -9.16 -11.87
C GLY A 96 9.05 -10.40 -12.63
N ILE A 97 8.63 -11.61 -12.25
CA ILE A 97 8.95 -12.86 -12.97
C ILE A 97 7.74 -13.33 -13.77
N THR A 98 6.57 -13.35 -13.14
CA THR A 98 5.38 -13.99 -13.70
C THR A 98 4.43 -13.02 -14.39
N GLY A 99 4.57 -11.71 -14.15
CA GLY A 99 3.60 -10.69 -14.59
C GLY A 99 2.23 -10.82 -13.91
N ALA A 100 2.09 -11.67 -12.89
CA ALA A 100 0.86 -11.78 -12.12
C ALA A 100 0.59 -10.47 -11.39
N ILE A 101 -0.66 -10.04 -11.35
CA ILE A 101 -1.01 -8.80 -10.63
C ILE A 101 -1.00 -9.09 -9.14
N GLU A 102 -0.27 -8.27 -8.41
CA GLU A 102 -0.18 -8.32 -6.94
C GLU A 102 -1.10 -7.27 -6.34
N HIS A 103 -1.08 -6.06 -6.88
CA HIS A 103 -1.86 -4.94 -6.37
C HIS A 103 -2.34 -3.99 -7.46
N VAL A 104 -3.56 -3.45 -7.31
CA VAL A 104 -4.11 -2.41 -8.18
C VAL A 104 -4.78 -1.32 -7.35
N ILE A 105 -4.58 -0.07 -7.74
CA ILE A 105 -5.23 1.11 -7.16
C ILE A 105 -5.91 1.89 -8.28
N GLN A 106 -7.17 2.22 -8.11
CA GLN A 106 -7.90 3.18 -8.94
C GLN A 106 -8.25 4.41 -8.11
N GLU A 107 -7.84 5.58 -8.58
CA GLU A 107 -8.12 6.88 -7.98
C GLU A 107 -8.99 7.72 -8.93
N ASN A 108 -9.89 8.51 -8.36
CA ASN A 108 -10.76 9.44 -9.08
C ASN A 108 -11.64 8.77 -10.15
N TRP A 109 -12.06 7.53 -9.89
CA TRP A 109 -12.75 6.71 -10.89
C TRP A 109 -14.21 7.10 -11.10
N GLU A 110 -14.84 7.70 -10.08
CA GLU A 110 -16.13 8.37 -10.17
C GLU A 110 -15.96 9.89 -10.23
N PRO A 111 -16.90 10.63 -10.86
CA PRO A 111 -16.87 12.09 -10.83
C PRO A 111 -17.05 12.64 -9.41
N ASP A 112 -16.52 13.84 -9.15
CA ASP A 112 -16.62 14.53 -7.86
C ASP A 112 -18.06 14.76 -7.40
N GLU A 113 -19.00 14.80 -8.34
CA GLU A 113 -20.44 14.96 -8.09
C GLU A 113 -21.09 13.67 -7.53
N LYS A 114 -20.44 12.52 -7.73
CA LYS A 114 -20.92 11.21 -7.26
C LYS A 114 -19.75 10.32 -6.83
N PRO A 115 -18.96 10.73 -5.82
CA PRO A 115 -17.79 9.98 -5.40
C PRO A 115 -18.21 8.61 -4.83
N LEU A 116 -17.31 7.63 -4.89
CA LEU A 116 -17.56 6.27 -4.39
C LEU A 116 -18.09 6.23 -2.94
N THR A 117 -17.78 7.24 -2.11
CA THR A 117 -18.30 7.38 -0.73
C THR A 117 -19.80 7.66 -0.63
N THR A 118 -20.42 8.21 -1.67
CA THR A 118 -21.88 8.47 -1.69
C THR A 118 -22.68 7.25 -2.13
N LEU A 119 -22.01 6.24 -2.69
CA LEU A 119 -22.62 4.99 -3.13
C LEU A 119 -23.07 4.14 -1.93
N THR A 120 -24.05 3.28 -2.20
CA THR A 120 -24.49 2.23 -1.27
C THR A 120 -23.43 1.14 -1.13
N SER A 121 -23.45 0.39 -0.02
CA SER A 121 -22.52 -0.73 0.19
C SER A 121 -22.56 -1.76 -0.95
N GLN A 122 -23.73 -1.99 -1.56
CA GLN A 122 -23.88 -2.91 -2.69
C GLN A 122 -23.26 -2.36 -3.99
N GLU A 123 -23.40 -1.06 -4.25
CA GLU A 123 -22.75 -0.40 -5.38
C GLU A 123 -21.23 -0.39 -5.21
N ILE A 124 -20.72 -0.07 -4.02
CA ILE A 124 -19.29 -0.12 -3.71
C ILE A 124 -18.77 -1.54 -3.92
N LYS A 125 -19.46 -2.55 -3.39
CA LYS A 125 -19.10 -3.95 -3.61
C LYS A 125 -19.02 -4.28 -5.11
N SER A 126 -20.02 -3.87 -5.89
CA SER A 126 -20.05 -4.14 -7.32
C SER A 126 -18.86 -3.51 -8.07
N LYS A 127 -18.38 -2.35 -7.61
CA LYS A 127 -17.16 -1.72 -8.14
C LYS A 127 -15.89 -2.50 -7.78
N VAL A 128 -15.78 -2.96 -6.54
CA VAL A 128 -14.67 -3.83 -6.11
C VAL A 128 -14.68 -5.15 -6.88
N ASP A 129 -15.84 -5.81 -6.99
CA ASP A 129 -16.00 -7.04 -7.77
C ASP A 129 -15.58 -6.84 -9.24
N TYR A 130 -16.01 -5.72 -9.85
CA TYR A 130 -15.66 -5.37 -11.21
C TYR A 130 -14.15 -5.17 -11.40
N LEU A 131 -13.49 -4.44 -10.48
CA LEU A 131 -12.05 -4.25 -10.52
C LEU A 131 -11.32 -5.59 -10.41
N ILE A 132 -11.78 -6.47 -9.52
CA ILE A 132 -11.17 -7.78 -9.34
C ILE A 132 -11.35 -8.64 -10.60
N ASP A 133 -12.56 -8.73 -11.16
CA ASP A 133 -12.85 -9.48 -12.41
C ASP A 133 -11.97 -9.01 -13.57
N LYS A 134 -11.86 -7.69 -13.76
CA LYS A 134 -11.10 -7.11 -14.86
C LYS A 134 -9.60 -7.32 -14.73
N MET A 135 -9.05 -7.21 -13.52
CA MET A 135 -7.61 -7.26 -13.32
C MET A 135 -7.12 -8.68 -13.03
N TYR A 136 -7.74 -9.38 -12.10
CA TYR A 136 -7.27 -10.70 -11.67
C TYR A 136 -7.85 -11.85 -12.50
N GLY A 137 -8.73 -11.52 -13.47
CA GLY A 137 -9.47 -12.47 -14.28
C GLY A 137 -10.80 -12.83 -13.61
N SER A 138 -11.72 -13.42 -14.39
CA SER A 138 -13.06 -13.74 -13.90
C SER A 138 -13.01 -14.67 -12.71
N ILE A 139 -13.07 -14.06 -11.54
CA ILE A 139 -13.39 -14.77 -10.31
C ILE A 139 -14.75 -15.39 -10.56
N ASN A 140 -14.80 -16.72 -10.52
CA ASN A 140 -16.06 -17.38 -10.28
C ASN A 140 -16.50 -16.94 -8.87
N ILE A 141 -17.28 -15.86 -8.79
CA ILE A 141 -17.61 -15.20 -7.52
C ILE A 141 -18.37 -16.16 -6.60
N GLU A 142 -18.96 -17.22 -7.18
CA GLU A 142 -19.58 -18.32 -6.46
C GLU A 142 -18.59 -19.19 -5.68
N GLU A 143 -17.30 -19.18 -6.03
CA GLU A 143 -16.23 -19.85 -5.29
C GLU A 143 -15.73 -19.05 -4.09
N TYR A 144 -16.13 -17.79 -3.95
CA TYR A 144 -15.65 -16.91 -2.90
C TYR A 144 -16.80 -16.47 -1.98
N GLU A 145 -16.47 -16.35 -0.71
CA GLU A 145 -17.27 -15.66 0.29
C GLU A 145 -16.61 -14.32 0.56
N TYR A 146 -17.39 -13.28 0.86
CA TYR A 146 -16.84 -11.97 1.18
C TYR A 146 -17.31 -11.51 2.55
N ALA A 147 -16.42 -10.83 3.27
CA ALA A 147 -16.74 -10.02 4.43
C ALA A 147 -16.49 -8.55 4.09
N MET A 148 -17.45 -7.69 4.43
CA MET A 148 -17.33 -6.24 4.29
C MET A 148 -17.37 -5.62 5.68
N GLU A 149 -16.36 -4.84 6.01
CA GLU A 149 -16.24 -4.13 7.27
C GLU A 149 -16.12 -2.63 6.99
N GLN A 150 -16.97 -1.83 7.63
CA GLN A 150 -16.82 -0.39 7.62
C GLN A 150 -15.87 -0.01 8.75
N MET A 151 -14.78 0.67 8.42
CA MET A 151 -13.84 1.14 9.42
C MET A 151 -14.27 2.52 9.95
N GLU A 152 -14.05 2.76 11.24
CA GLU A 152 -14.28 4.07 11.84
C GLU A 152 -13.24 5.06 11.30
N ASN A 153 -13.71 5.98 10.47
CA ASN A 153 -12.92 7.11 10.01
C ASN A 153 -13.84 8.35 10.00
N PRO A 154 -13.59 9.34 10.86
CA PRO A 154 -14.47 10.49 11.03
C PRO A 154 -14.53 11.37 9.78
N ASP A 155 -13.50 11.33 8.92
CA ASP A 155 -13.35 12.24 7.79
C ASP A 155 -13.83 11.65 6.46
N GLN A 156 -14.02 10.33 6.37
CA GLN A 156 -14.49 9.66 5.15
C GLN A 156 -14.98 8.23 5.39
N LYS A 157 -15.93 7.78 4.55
CA LYS A 157 -16.32 6.37 4.54
C LYS A 157 -15.17 5.51 4.06
N THR A 158 -14.83 4.53 4.88
CA THR A 158 -13.75 3.58 4.59
C THR A 158 -14.28 2.16 4.74
N PHE A 159 -14.10 1.34 3.72
CA PHE A 159 -14.56 -0.05 3.70
C PHE A 159 -13.40 -1.00 3.40
N MET A 160 -13.33 -2.08 4.16
CA MET A 160 -12.46 -3.21 3.90
C MET A 160 -13.30 -4.39 3.40
N PHE A 161 -12.81 -5.04 2.36
CA PHE A 161 -13.41 -6.21 1.73
C PHE A 161 -12.43 -7.36 1.82
N ASN A 162 -12.83 -8.46 2.42
CA ASN A 162 -12.04 -9.69 2.45
C ASN A 162 -12.74 -10.76 1.62
N PHE A 163 -12.12 -11.20 0.53
CA PHE A 163 -12.64 -12.26 -0.34
C PHE A 163 -11.91 -13.56 -0.04
N THR A 164 -12.61 -14.51 0.56
CA THR A 164 -12.07 -15.80 0.99
C THR A 164 -12.60 -16.89 0.08
N LYS A 165 -11.71 -17.69 -0.52
CA LYS A 165 -12.14 -18.86 -1.29
C LYS A 165 -12.86 -19.83 -0.36
N LYS A 166 -14.01 -20.37 -0.75
CA LYS A 166 -14.78 -21.34 0.03
C LYS A 166 -13.89 -22.51 0.46
N GLY A 167 -13.87 -22.78 1.77
CA GLY A 167 -12.99 -23.78 2.37
C GLY A 167 -11.60 -23.28 2.80
N SER A 168 -11.23 -22.04 2.47
CA SER A 168 -10.02 -21.37 3.01
C SER A 168 -10.30 -20.73 4.37
N LYS A 169 -9.26 -20.63 5.20
CA LYS A 169 -9.30 -19.88 6.48
C LYS A 169 -8.76 -18.46 6.35
N THR A 170 -8.04 -18.16 5.27
CA THR A 170 -7.44 -16.86 5.01
C THR A 170 -8.03 -16.24 3.74
N PRO A 171 -8.25 -14.92 3.73
CA PRO A 171 -8.68 -14.22 2.53
C PRO A 171 -7.62 -14.33 1.44
N PHE A 172 -8.09 -14.35 0.20
CA PHE A 172 -7.27 -14.47 -0.99
C PHE A 172 -7.11 -13.12 -1.67
N TYR A 173 -8.18 -12.33 -1.73
CA TYR A 173 -8.12 -10.92 -2.12
C TYR A 173 -8.57 -10.05 -0.96
N GLN A 174 -7.98 -8.86 -0.88
CA GLN A 174 -8.46 -7.81 -0.01
C GLN A 174 -8.66 -6.53 -0.80
N GLY A 175 -9.86 -5.97 -0.71
CA GLY A 175 -10.20 -4.67 -1.28
C GLY A 175 -10.31 -3.62 -0.19
N PHE A 176 -9.92 -2.39 -0.50
CA PHE A 176 -10.07 -1.25 0.37
C PHE A 176 -10.63 -0.08 -0.41
N VAL A 177 -11.70 0.52 0.12
CA VAL A 177 -12.34 1.70 -0.49
C VAL A 177 -12.25 2.84 0.50
N GLN A 178 -11.60 3.92 0.09
CA GLN A 178 -11.42 5.13 0.88
C GLN A 178 -11.63 6.33 -0.02
N GLY A 179 -12.58 7.20 0.31
CA GLY A 179 -12.85 8.36 -0.53
C GLY A 179 -13.27 7.93 -1.94
N ASN A 180 -12.57 8.44 -2.95
CA ASN A 180 -12.74 8.07 -4.35
C ASN A 180 -11.65 7.11 -4.85
N THR A 181 -11.11 6.30 -3.95
CA THR A 181 -10.04 5.35 -4.22
C THR A 181 -10.47 3.94 -3.91
N ILE A 182 -10.21 3.01 -4.83
CA ILE A 182 -10.33 1.56 -4.63
C ILE A 182 -8.93 0.98 -4.76
N SER A 183 -8.48 0.25 -3.74
CA SER A 183 -7.28 -0.57 -3.85
C SER A 183 -7.64 -2.04 -3.65
N VAL A 184 -6.99 -2.93 -4.38
CA VAL A 184 -7.18 -4.37 -4.28
C VAL A 184 -5.83 -5.03 -4.28
N SER A 185 -5.61 -5.93 -3.33
CA SER A 185 -4.41 -6.75 -3.18
C SER A 185 -4.76 -8.23 -3.31
N LEU A 186 -3.88 -8.98 -3.97
CA LEU A 186 -3.79 -10.42 -3.84
C LEU A 186 -2.96 -10.74 -2.59
N ILE A 187 -3.62 -11.24 -1.54
CA ILE A 187 -2.98 -11.51 -0.24
C ILE A 187 -2.85 -13.00 0.08
N GLY A 188 -3.66 -13.85 -0.55
CA GLY A 188 -3.49 -15.30 -0.50
C GLY A 188 -2.69 -15.80 -1.70
N GLY A 189 -1.77 -16.72 -1.46
CA GLY A 189 -0.82 -17.19 -2.47
C GLY A 189 0.62 -16.92 -2.04
N LYS A 190 1.57 -17.07 -2.97
CA LYS A 190 3.01 -17.09 -2.71
C LYS A 190 3.67 -15.73 -2.42
N THR A 191 2.91 -14.66 -2.15
CA THR A 191 3.41 -13.27 -2.34
C THR A 191 3.16 -12.29 -1.18
N THR A 192 2.94 -12.70 0.08
CA THR A 192 2.77 -11.69 1.17
C THR A 192 3.34 -12.13 2.54
N PRO A 193 4.31 -11.40 3.12
CA PRO A 193 4.70 -11.51 4.54
C PRO A 193 3.73 -10.77 5.47
N SER A 194 3.60 -11.25 6.72
CA SER A 194 2.42 -11.03 7.58
C SER A 194 2.69 -10.35 8.94
N ASN A 195 3.56 -9.34 9.03
CA ASN A 195 4.16 -8.93 10.33
C ASN A 195 4.05 -7.45 10.77
N MET A 196 3.30 -6.54 10.15
CA MET A 196 3.20 -5.15 10.65
C MET A 196 1.96 -4.85 11.52
N LYS A 197 2.20 -4.23 12.68
CA LYS A 197 1.20 -3.67 13.63
C LYS A 197 1.52 -2.19 13.92
N VAL A 198 1.11 -1.21 13.11
CA VAL A 198 1.08 0.19 13.57
C VAL A 198 0.03 1.05 12.82
N GLU A 199 -0.62 1.97 13.54
CA GLU A 199 -1.79 2.81 13.17
C GLU A 199 -1.56 3.85 12.05
N GLY A 200 -2.35 3.78 10.97
CA GLY A 200 -2.65 4.84 9.99
C GLY A 200 -1.47 5.43 9.20
N PHE A 201 -1.66 5.78 7.94
CA PHE A 201 -0.56 6.25 7.08
C PHE A 201 0.02 7.62 7.48
N PHE A 202 1.34 7.79 7.39
CA PHE A 202 1.96 9.11 7.26
C PHE A 202 1.49 9.80 5.97
N SER A 203 1.47 11.13 5.96
CA SER A 203 0.97 11.92 4.83
C SER A 203 1.95 12.99 4.37
N THR A 204 1.96 13.19 3.06
CA THR A 204 2.68 14.24 2.36
C THR A 204 1.66 15.13 1.67
N ASN A 205 1.65 16.42 2.01
CA ASN A 205 0.71 17.43 1.47
C ASN A 205 -0.77 17.02 1.64
N GLY A 206 -1.10 16.43 2.79
CA GLY A 206 -2.47 16.01 3.13
C GLY A 206 -2.91 14.70 2.45
N LYS A 207 -2.03 14.01 1.72
CA LYS A 207 -2.31 12.72 1.07
C LYS A 207 -1.47 11.61 1.72
N PRO A 208 -1.97 10.37 1.85
CA PRO A 208 -1.15 9.25 2.30
C PRO A 208 0.14 9.11 1.48
N ASP A 209 1.27 8.93 2.15
CA ASP A 209 2.58 8.74 1.54
C ASP A 209 3.16 7.39 1.99
N TYR A 210 2.94 6.37 1.16
CA TYR A 210 3.38 5.00 1.43
C TYR A 210 4.90 4.86 1.52
N PHE A 211 5.63 5.70 0.78
CA PHE A 211 7.08 5.69 0.83
C PHE A 211 7.55 6.23 2.17
N ALA A 212 7.03 7.37 2.62
CA ALA A 212 7.35 7.91 3.93
C ALA A 212 6.88 7.00 5.08
N ASP A 213 5.67 6.43 4.96
CA ASP A 213 5.10 5.53 5.96
C ASP A 213 5.98 4.30 6.21
N ALA A 214 6.52 3.71 5.13
CA ALA A 214 7.42 2.56 5.22
C ALA A 214 8.61 2.80 6.15
N PHE A 215 9.12 4.04 6.25
CA PHE A 215 10.25 4.38 7.11
C PHE A 215 9.85 4.98 8.45
N LEU A 216 8.78 5.78 8.50
CA LEU A 216 8.41 6.56 9.68
C LEU A 216 7.49 5.81 10.64
N ASN A 217 6.78 4.80 10.15
CA ASN A 217 5.88 3.98 10.96
C ASN A 217 6.65 2.87 11.69
N ASP A 218 7.66 3.27 12.49
CA ASP A 218 8.61 2.40 13.16
C ASP A 218 8.54 2.58 14.69
N GLU A 219 8.24 1.51 15.42
CA GLU A 219 8.22 1.47 16.90
C GLU A 219 9.55 1.92 17.53
N LYS A 220 10.69 1.59 16.89
CA LYS A 220 12.02 1.99 17.38
C LYS A 220 12.25 3.48 17.18
N LEU A 221 11.75 4.06 16.09
CA LEU A 221 11.77 5.50 15.86
C LEU A 221 10.93 6.24 16.91
N PHE A 222 9.71 5.79 17.18
CA PHE A 222 8.85 6.38 18.21
C PHE A 222 9.49 6.32 19.60
N SER A 223 10.11 5.18 19.91
CA SER A 223 10.86 4.99 21.15
C SER A 223 12.05 5.94 21.26
N LEU A 224 12.82 6.10 20.18
CA LEU A 224 13.95 7.03 20.11
C LEU A 224 13.49 8.48 20.35
N LEU A 225 12.45 8.90 19.64
CA LEU A 225 11.86 10.23 19.73
C LEU A 225 11.04 10.45 21.00
N LYS A 226 10.80 9.42 21.82
CA LYS A 226 9.97 9.47 23.03
C LYS A 226 8.64 10.18 22.72
N MET A 227 7.98 9.74 21.66
CA MET A 227 6.69 10.28 21.24
C MET A 227 5.88 9.22 20.52
N SER A 228 4.57 9.37 20.55
CA SER A 228 3.62 8.52 19.83
C SER A 228 3.62 8.82 18.33
N PRO A 229 3.14 7.88 17.49
CA PRO A 229 2.93 8.11 16.07
C PRO A 229 2.07 9.35 15.79
N THR A 230 1.00 9.54 16.57
CA THR A 230 0.08 10.68 16.46
C THR A 230 0.76 12.01 16.72
N GLU A 231 1.61 12.09 17.74
CA GLU A 231 2.38 13.31 18.04
C GLU A 231 3.37 13.63 16.93
N LEU A 232 4.05 12.61 16.37
CA LEU A 232 4.97 12.84 15.25
C LEU A 232 4.23 13.38 14.04
N LYS A 233 3.11 12.76 13.66
CA LYS A 233 2.24 13.22 12.56
C LYS A 233 1.79 14.67 12.74
N GLN A 234 1.41 15.07 13.96
CA GLN A 234 1.02 16.45 14.26
C GLN A 234 2.17 17.45 14.07
N GLU A 235 3.39 17.10 14.46
CA GLU A 235 4.55 17.98 14.23
C GLU A 235 4.89 18.09 12.75
N LEU A 236 4.82 16.99 12.00
CA LEU A 236 5.05 17.00 10.55
C LEU A 236 3.97 17.80 9.81
N ALA A 237 2.71 17.74 10.25
CA ALA A 237 1.62 18.54 9.71
C ALA A 237 1.78 20.06 9.97
N LYS A 238 2.58 20.45 10.97
CA LYS A 238 2.95 21.85 11.24
C LYS A 238 4.08 22.36 10.34
N GLY A 239 4.52 21.58 9.35
CA GLY A 239 5.60 21.95 8.43
C GLY A 239 7.01 21.59 8.91
N LYS A 240 7.15 20.85 10.02
CA LYS A 240 8.45 20.39 10.50
C LYS A 240 8.89 19.12 9.78
N SER A 241 10.19 18.95 9.65
CA SER A 241 10.83 17.68 9.28
C SER A 241 11.05 16.80 10.50
N VAL A 242 11.25 15.48 10.29
CA VAL A 242 11.59 14.54 11.37
C VAL A 242 12.92 14.94 12.02
N VAL A 243 13.88 15.44 11.23
CA VAL A 243 15.17 15.94 11.75
C VAL A 243 14.98 17.12 12.71
N GLU A 244 14.07 18.04 12.42
CA GLU A 244 13.78 19.16 13.32
C GLU A 244 13.06 18.72 14.60
N VAL A 245 12.14 17.75 14.49
CA VAL A 245 11.49 17.15 15.65
C VAL A 245 12.51 16.43 16.53
N ALA A 246 13.42 15.66 15.94
CA ALA A 246 14.49 14.97 16.64
C ALA A 246 15.45 15.96 17.32
N ALA A 247 15.88 17.00 16.61
CA ALA A 247 16.75 18.04 17.14
C ALA A 247 16.13 18.75 18.36
N SER A 248 14.82 19.01 18.33
CA SER A 248 14.10 19.60 19.48
C SER A 248 14.13 18.74 20.75
N LYS A 249 14.45 17.45 20.60
CA LYS A 249 14.55 16.46 21.67
C LYS A 249 16.00 16.05 21.98
N ASN A 250 16.99 16.80 21.47
CA ASN A 250 18.43 16.51 21.57
C ASN A 250 18.83 15.16 20.94
N ILE A 251 18.12 14.74 19.91
CA ILE A 251 18.44 13.55 19.12
C ILE A 251 19.10 14.03 17.82
N SER A 252 20.28 13.48 17.52
CA SER A 252 21.01 13.86 16.31
C SER A 252 20.37 13.25 15.07
N LYS A 253 20.57 13.92 13.93
CA LYS A 253 20.16 13.41 12.61
C LYS A 253 20.69 11.99 12.36
N GLN A 254 21.95 11.73 12.72
CA GLN A 254 22.55 10.41 12.50
C GLN A 254 21.85 9.32 13.32
N GLN A 255 21.46 9.59 14.57
CA GLN A 255 20.73 8.60 15.38
C GLN A 255 19.37 8.24 14.77
N VAL A 256 18.69 9.20 14.12
CA VAL A 256 17.43 8.92 13.41
C VAL A 256 17.69 8.04 12.20
N ILE A 257 18.73 8.36 11.41
CA ILE A 257 19.14 7.56 10.25
C ILE A 257 19.44 6.13 10.66
N ASP A 258 20.30 5.96 11.67
CA ASP A 258 20.78 4.65 12.12
C ASP A 258 19.62 3.76 12.58
N VAL A 259 18.68 4.30 13.37
CA VAL A 259 17.53 3.53 13.87
C VAL A 259 16.63 3.06 12.74
N ILE A 260 16.25 3.96 11.83
CA ILE A 260 15.37 3.62 10.71
C ILE A 260 16.07 2.63 9.78
N ALA A 261 17.33 2.89 9.42
CA ALA A 261 18.11 2.03 8.54
C ALA A 261 18.25 0.62 9.11
N GLN A 262 18.54 0.51 10.42
CA GLN A 262 18.69 -0.77 11.09
C GLN A 262 17.37 -1.55 11.16
N THR A 263 16.25 -0.91 11.47
CA THR A 263 14.93 -1.57 11.44
C THR A 263 14.64 -2.20 10.09
N GLN A 264 14.91 -1.48 9.00
CA GLN A 264 14.59 -1.94 7.66
C GLN A 264 15.48 -3.10 7.21
N VAL A 265 16.75 -3.09 7.60
CA VAL A 265 17.66 -4.22 7.36
C VAL A 265 17.24 -5.44 8.17
N GLU A 266 16.83 -5.27 9.43
CA GLU A 266 16.34 -6.37 10.25
C GLU A 266 15.06 -7.00 9.67
N LEU A 267 14.13 -6.18 9.18
CA LEU A 267 12.91 -6.67 8.50
C LEU A 267 13.27 -7.47 7.24
N GLN A 268 14.16 -6.95 6.41
CA GLN A 268 14.67 -7.66 5.22
C GLN A 268 15.26 -9.03 5.58
N VAL A 269 16.14 -9.08 6.59
CA VAL A 269 16.77 -10.34 7.03
C VAL A 269 15.73 -11.32 7.61
N GLN A 270 14.72 -10.83 8.32
CA GLN A 270 13.63 -11.68 8.83
C GLN A 270 12.82 -12.30 7.68
N ASP A 271 12.41 -11.48 6.72
CA ASP A 271 11.61 -11.95 5.58
C ASP A 271 12.41 -12.95 4.72
N GLU A 272 13.72 -12.74 4.55
CA GLU A 272 14.63 -13.68 3.88
C GLU A 272 14.75 -15.03 4.61
N ASN A 273 14.78 -15.01 5.94
CA ASN A 273 14.87 -16.21 6.76
C ASN A 273 13.56 -16.99 6.78
N ASN A 274 12.42 -16.28 6.72
CA ASN A 274 11.10 -16.88 6.62
C ASN A 274 10.82 -17.44 5.21
N GLY A 275 11.61 -17.03 4.21
CA GLY A 275 11.44 -17.42 2.81
C GLY A 275 10.35 -16.63 2.08
N ASP A 276 9.93 -15.50 2.66
CA ASP A 276 8.91 -14.61 2.12
C ASP A 276 9.48 -13.74 0.98
N VAL A 277 10.80 -13.52 0.97
CA VAL A 277 11.53 -12.77 -0.07
C VAL A 277 12.80 -13.51 -0.51
N LEU A 278 13.32 -13.16 -1.69
CA LEU A 278 14.56 -13.73 -2.20
C LEU A 278 15.74 -13.29 -1.31
N LYS A 279 16.64 -14.23 -0.98
CA LYS A 279 17.84 -13.90 -0.20
C LYS A 279 18.72 -12.89 -0.94
N SER A 280 19.04 -11.80 -0.26
CA SER A 280 20.01 -10.83 -0.73
C SER A 280 21.42 -11.43 -0.72
N ASN A 281 22.22 -11.08 -1.73
CA ASN A 281 23.66 -11.35 -1.72
C ASN A 281 24.46 -10.20 -1.06
N GLN A 282 23.79 -9.17 -0.56
CA GLN A 282 24.42 -8.01 0.07
C GLN A 282 24.58 -8.21 1.58
N SER A 283 25.66 -7.69 2.14
CA SER A 283 25.81 -7.65 3.60
C SER A 283 24.93 -6.58 4.24
N ASP A 284 24.62 -6.72 5.53
CA ASP A 284 23.89 -5.71 6.31
C ASP A 284 24.52 -4.31 6.16
N GLU A 285 25.86 -4.22 6.15
CA GLU A 285 26.57 -2.94 5.96
C GLU A 285 26.31 -2.32 4.57
N GLN A 286 26.18 -3.14 3.52
CA GLN A 286 25.83 -2.66 2.19
C GLN A 286 24.37 -2.19 2.12
N LEU A 287 23.45 -2.90 2.78
CA LEU A 287 22.05 -2.52 2.88
C LEU A 287 21.88 -1.19 3.65
N LEU A 288 22.59 -1.03 4.76
CA LEU A 288 22.62 0.21 5.55
C LEU A 288 23.13 1.42 4.74
N LYS A 289 24.18 1.24 3.93
CA LYS A 289 24.68 2.33 3.07
C LYS A 289 23.71 2.68 1.94
N ALA A 290 23.01 1.67 1.41
CA ALA A 290 22.08 1.87 0.31
C ALA A 290 20.78 2.56 0.78
N ILE A 291 20.32 2.27 2.01
CA ILE A 291 19.09 2.84 2.56
C ILE A 291 19.23 4.27 3.06
N GLU A 292 20.42 4.65 3.54
CA GLU A 292 20.70 5.99 4.07
C GLU A 292 20.18 7.15 3.19
N PRO A 293 20.41 7.21 1.86
CA PRO A 293 19.85 8.28 1.02
C PRO A 293 18.31 8.30 0.96
N LYS A 294 17.65 7.15 1.09
CA LYS A 294 16.18 7.05 1.10
C LYS A 294 15.62 7.52 2.44
N VAL A 295 16.25 7.13 3.54
CA VAL A 295 15.91 7.64 4.87
C VAL A 295 16.07 9.16 4.91
N LEU A 296 17.18 9.68 4.37
CA LEU A 296 17.44 11.12 4.25
C LEU A 296 16.31 11.86 3.53
N GLN A 297 15.86 11.34 2.37
CA GLN A 297 14.75 11.93 1.61
C GLN A 297 13.48 12.08 2.47
N VAL A 298 13.19 11.09 3.31
CA VAL A 298 11.98 11.09 4.15
C VAL A 298 12.13 11.98 5.38
N ILE A 299 13.25 11.86 6.11
CA ILE A 299 13.40 12.57 7.39
C ILE A 299 13.64 14.06 7.22
N GLU A 300 14.16 14.50 6.06
CA GLU A 300 14.38 15.91 5.73
C GLU A 300 13.16 16.56 5.06
N TYR A 301 12.18 15.77 4.61
CA TYR A 301 10.99 16.29 3.98
C TYR A 301 10.23 17.22 4.94
N LYS A 302 9.77 18.36 4.41
CA LYS A 302 8.89 19.29 5.11
C LYS A 302 7.60 19.40 4.33
N SER A 303 6.48 19.27 5.02
CA SER A 303 5.18 19.56 4.40
C SER A 303 5.12 21.04 4.05
N GLU A 304 4.73 21.36 2.81
CA GLU A 304 4.44 22.73 2.44
C GLU A 304 3.17 23.14 3.18
N THR A 305 3.31 24.03 4.16
CA THR A 305 2.13 24.60 4.82
C THR A 305 1.39 25.44 3.78
N PRO A 306 0.08 25.25 3.53
CA PRO A 306 -0.65 26.12 2.62
C PRO A 306 -0.57 27.54 3.16
N GLN A 307 0.18 28.41 2.49
CA GLN A 307 0.03 29.84 2.71
C GLN A 307 -1.39 30.19 2.29
N LYS A 308 -2.26 30.43 3.26
CA LYS A 308 -3.55 31.09 3.02
C LYS A 308 -3.27 32.39 2.28
N LYS A 309 -3.60 32.43 0.99
CA LYS A 309 -3.92 33.67 0.27
C LYS A 309 -5.43 33.75 0.16
#